data_AF-V7CZU7-F1
#
_entry.id   AF-V7CZU7-F1
#
_cell.length_a   1.000
_cell.length_b   1.000
_cell.length_c   1.000
_cell.angle_alpha   90.00
_cell.angle_beta   90.00
_cell.angle_gamma   90.00
#
_symmetry.space_group_name_H-M   'P 1'
#
loop_
_entity.id
_entity.type
_entity.pdbx_description
1 polymer ?
#
loop_
_entity_poly.entity_id
_entity_poly.type
_entity_poly.pdbx_seq_one_letter_code
_entity_poly.pdbx_strand_id
1 'polypeptide(L)'
;MERKYSTAILLHSVHCSSNLTHLPLLLHLPLTRMATPTRLLLLILSLLSLCFVSTVRSDDDCVYTVYIRTGSVINGGTDSIIGLKLIDALGYGLYITNLEAWGGLMDPGHNYFERGNLDIFSGRGPCLDRPVCAVNLTSDGSGPHHGWYVNYIEVTSTGVHAPCSQLQFTVEEWLATDRSPYQLWAAYNNCPKVLGEARYKAQIRDVVGSQNRPGSGFSVLARKRSGVGM
;
A
#
# COMPACT_ATOMS: atom_id res chain seq x y z
N MET A 1 -39.98 16.77 -26.98
CA MET A 1 -38.72 16.22 -27.55
C MET A 1 -37.58 16.80 -26.72
N GLU A 2 -37.35 16.32 -25.51
CA GLU A 2 -36.52 15.16 -25.17
C GLU A 2 -35.08 15.22 -25.72
N ARG A 3 -34.21 15.75 -24.84
CA ARG A 3 -32.87 15.31 -24.42
C ARG A 3 -31.82 14.97 -25.48
N LYS A 4 -30.71 15.70 -25.41
CA LYS A 4 -29.34 15.13 -25.30
C LYS A 4 -28.47 16.13 -24.53
N TYR A 5 -28.53 16.07 -23.20
CA TYR A 5 -27.44 16.58 -22.37
C TYR A 5 -26.35 15.52 -22.42
N SER A 6 -25.29 15.80 -23.18
CA SER A 6 -24.07 14.99 -23.17
C SER A 6 -23.37 15.25 -21.86
N THR A 7 -23.56 14.35 -20.90
CA THR A 7 -22.84 14.35 -19.62
C THR A 7 -21.37 14.05 -19.90
N ALA A 8 -20.56 15.08 -20.10
CA ALA A 8 -19.12 14.96 -20.04
C ALA A 8 -18.75 14.64 -18.58
N ILE A 9 -18.36 13.39 -18.32
CA ILE A 9 -17.76 13.01 -17.04
C ILE A 9 -16.38 13.69 -17.02
N LEU A 10 -16.32 14.81 -16.32
CA LEU A 10 -15.08 15.50 -15.99
C LEU A 10 -14.35 14.59 -14.98
N LEU A 11 -13.45 13.73 -15.46
CA LEU A 11 -12.45 13.04 -14.63
C LEU A 11 -11.46 14.10 -14.12
N HIS A 12 -11.90 14.89 -13.14
CA HIS A 12 -10.98 15.67 -12.32
C HIS A 12 -10.05 14.66 -11.63
N SER A 13 -8.77 14.75 -11.98
CA SER A 13 -7.64 14.19 -11.26
C SER A 13 -7.94 14.28 -9.76
N VAL A 14 -8.12 13.11 -9.11
CA VAL A 14 -8.40 13.03 -7.68
C VAL A 14 -7.10 13.35 -6.95
N HIS A 15 -6.71 14.63 -7.00
CA HIS A 15 -5.64 15.14 -6.17
C HIS A 15 -6.06 14.96 -4.73
N CYS A 16 -5.20 14.27 -3.99
CA CYS A 16 -5.39 13.89 -2.60
C CYS A 16 -5.47 15.14 -1.71
N SER A 17 -6.64 15.76 -1.62
CA SER A 17 -6.86 16.92 -0.76
C SER A 17 -7.22 16.44 0.64
N SER A 18 -6.33 16.69 1.60
CA SER A 18 -6.43 16.26 2.98
C SER A 18 -7.20 17.28 3.82
N ASN A 19 -8.47 16.97 4.13
CA ASN A 19 -9.10 17.53 5.32
C ASN A 19 -10.35 16.75 5.70
N LEU A 20 -10.31 16.09 6.87
CA LEU A 20 -11.44 16.13 7.81
C LEU A 20 -10.96 15.69 9.20
N THR A 21 -11.11 16.61 10.15
CA THR A 21 -10.79 16.47 11.57
C THR A 21 -11.98 15.93 12.37
N HIS A 22 -11.68 15.00 13.28
CA HIS A 22 -12.25 14.74 14.61
C HIS A 22 -13.78 14.78 14.88
N LEU A 23 -14.27 13.75 15.60
CA LEU A 23 -14.93 13.93 16.90
C LEU A 23 -14.99 12.60 17.70
N PRO A 24 -14.75 12.59 19.03
CA PRO A 24 -14.97 11.42 19.88
C PRO A 24 -16.35 11.50 20.57
N LEU A 25 -17.08 10.38 20.65
CA LEU A 25 -18.28 10.29 21.47
C LEU A 25 -17.93 9.64 22.82
N LEU A 26 -18.03 10.42 23.90
CA LEU A 26 -17.95 9.97 25.29
C LEU A 26 -19.33 9.47 25.75
N LEU A 27 -19.39 8.27 26.30
CA LEU A 27 -20.53 7.75 27.06
C LEU A 27 -20.12 7.54 28.52
N HIS A 28 -20.74 8.31 29.41
CA HIS A 28 -20.67 8.13 30.86
C HIS A 28 -21.72 7.10 31.33
N LEU A 29 -21.34 6.21 32.24
CA LEU A 29 -22.26 5.36 33.01
C LEU A 29 -21.98 5.53 34.52
N PRO A 30 -23.02 5.54 35.39
CA PRO A 30 -22.85 5.67 36.82
C PRO A 30 -22.58 4.32 37.50
N LEU A 31 -21.86 4.41 38.61
CA LEU A 31 -21.40 3.31 39.46
C LEU A 31 -22.48 2.90 40.48
N THR A 32 -22.81 1.61 40.57
CA THR A 32 -23.54 1.06 41.74
C THR A 32 -22.91 -0.21 42.30
N ARG A 33 -22.48 -0.11 43.57
CA ARG A 33 -22.01 -1.19 44.47
C ARG A 33 -23.14 -2.17 44.82
N MET A 34 -22.76 -3.42 45.18
CA MET A 34 -23.29 -4.24 46.30
C MET A 34 -22.89 -5.72 46.19
N ALA A 35 -21.79 -6.10 46.84
CA ALA A 35 -21.28 -7.46 46.96
C ALA A 35 -22.36 -8.54 47.20
N THR A 36 -22.36 -9.58 46.35
CA THR A 36 -22.97 -10.90 46.57
C THR A 36 -22.11 -11.93 45.81
N PRO A 37 -21.98 -13.20 46.26
CA PRO A 37 -21.10 -14.21 45.65
C PRO A 37 -21.51 -14.62 44.22
N THR A 38 -22.73 -14.24 43.80
CA THR A 38 -23.22 -14.26 42.41
C THR A 38 -22.50 -13.25 41.51
N ARG A 39 -21.87 -12.23 42.08
CA ARG A 39 -21.08 -11.24 41.32
C ARG A 39 -19.79 -11.82 40.79
N LEU A 40 -19.20 -12.82 41.46
CA LEU A 40 -18.01 -13.47 40.92
C LEU A 40 -18.39 -14.21 39.64
N LEU A 41 -19.50 -14.97 39.65
CA LEU A 41 -20.08 -15.67 38.49
C LEU A 41 -20.44 -14.72 37.33
N LEU A 42 -21.07 -13.60 37.64
CA LEU A 42 -21.39 -12.55 36.66
C LEU A 42 -20.14 -11.79 36.19
N LEU A 43 -19.11 -11.65 37.03
CA LEU A 43 -17.83 -11.05 36.68
C LEU A 43 -17.07 -11.93 35.70
N ILE A 44 -16.90 -13.24 35.95
CA ILE A 44 -16.26 -14.08 34.92
C ILE A 44 -17.12 -14.25 33.67
N LEU A 45 -18.46 -14.27 33.75
CA LEU A 45 -19.30 -14.24 32.53
C LEU A 45 -19.15 -12.90 31.77
N SER A 46 -19.04 -11.77 32.47
CA SER A 46 -18.75 -10.47 31.86
C SER A 46 -17.33 -10.37 31.30
N LEU A 47 -16.34 -10.96 31.97
CA LEU A 47 -14.95 -11.03 31.52
C LEU A 47 -14.81 -11.98 30.33
N LEU A 48 -15.49 -13.14 30.33
CA LEU A 48 -15.59 -14.01 29.16
C LEU A 48 -16.28 -13.28 28.01
N SER A 49 -17.34 -12.51 28.26
CA SER A 49 -17.98 -11.66 27.24
C SER A 49 -17.06 -10.54 26.72
N LEU A 50 -16.19 -9.99 27.57
CA LEU A 50 -15.15 -9.01 27.19
C LEU A 50 -13.97 -9.67 26.45
N CYS A 51 -13.71 -10.95 26.68
CA CYS A 51 -12.73 -11.75 25.92
C CYS A 51 -13.20 -12.05 24.49
N PHE A 52 -14.50 -11.93 24.21
CA PHE A 52 -15.08 -12.04 22.86
C PHE A 52 -15.30 -10.70 22.17
N VAL A 53 -14.67 -9.62 22.62
CA VAL A 53 -14.47 -8.45 21.75
C VAL A 53 -13.36 -8.81 20.76
N SER A 54 -13.67 -9.75 19.86
CA SER A 54 -13.09 -9.74 18.54
C SER A 54 -13.54 -8.43 17.95
N THR A 55 -12.66 -7.43 17.90
CA THR A 55 -12.89 -6.29 17.03
C THR A 55 -13.07 -6.88 15.63
N VAL A 56 -14.31 -7.01 15.18
CA VAL A 56 -14.61 -7.22 13.77
C VAL A 56 -14.13 -5.94 13.12
N ARG A 57 -12.85 -5.92 12.73
CA ARG A 57 -12.38 -4.93 11.80
C ARG A 57 -13.17 -5.26 10.55
N SER A 58 -14.09 -4.38 10.18
CA SER A 58 -14.59 -4.34 8.81
C SER A 58 -13.33 -4.44 7.95
N ASP A 59 -13.22 -5.49 7.13
CA ASP A 59 -12.21 -5.55 6.09
C ASP A 59 -12.52 -4.38 5.16
N ASP A 60 -12.03 -3.20 5.51
CA ASP A 60 -12.25 -2.02 4.73
C ASP A 60 -11.48 -2.24 3.43
N ASP A 61 -12.24 -2.46 2.35
CA ASP A 61 -11.71 -2.48 1.00
C ASP A 61 -11.18 -1.07 0.68
N CYS A 62 -9.99 -1.03 0.10
CA CYS A 62 -9.45 0.16 -0.55
C CYS A 62 -9.69 0.05 -2.05
N VAL A 63 -9.89 1.21 -2.70
CA VAL A 63 -9.87 1.33 -4.15
C VAL A 63 -8.47 1.73 -4.57
N TYR A 64 -7.91 0.92 -5.45
CA TYR A 64 -6.61 1.13 -6.08
C TYR A 64 -6.84 1.52 -7.52
N THR A 65 -6.27 2.65 -7.95
CA THR A 65 -6.26 3.07 -9.36
C THR A 65 -4.82 3.11 -9.84
N VAL A 66 -4.55 2.41 -10.94
CA VAL A 66 -3.23 2.27 -11.54
C VAL A 66 -3.28 2.88 -12.92
N TYR A 67 -2.36 3.81 -13.17
CA TYR A 67 -2.13 4.41 -14.48
C TYR A 67 -0.82 3.85 -15.01
N ILE A 68 -0.83 3.30 -16.22
CA ILE A 68 0.38 2.76 -16.85
C ILE A 68 0.57 3.46 -18.18
N ARG A 69 1.73 4.10 -18.34
CA ARG A 69 2.13 4.67 -19.62
C ARG A 69 3.06 3.70 -20.33
N THR A 70 2.60 3.17 -21.45
CA THR A 70 3.47 2.45 -22.39
C THR A 70 4.30 3.47 -23.15
N GLY A 71 5.61 3.24 -23.27
CA GLY A 71 6.49 4.19 -23.94
C GLY A 71 6.26 4.22 -25.45
N SER A 72 6.71 5.31 -26.08
CA SER A 72 6.49 5.58 -27.50
C SER A 72 7.58 5.00 -28.42
N VAL A 73 8.44 4.12 -27.92
CA VAL A 73 9.48 3.44 -28.71
C VAL A 73 8.86 2.45 -29.69
N ILE A 74 9.56 2.15 -30.79
CA ILE A 74 9.07 1.18 -31.80
C ILE A 74 8.94 -0.20 -31.14
N ASN A 75 7.80 -0.86 -31.39
CA ASN A 75 7.40 -2.13 -30.78
C ASN A 75 7.33 -2.07 -29.24
N GLY A 76 6.98 -0.90 -28.68
CA GLY A 76 6.90 -0.72 -27.23
C GLY A 76 5.63 -1.28 -26.58
N GLY A 77 4.64 -1.72 -27.35
CA GLY A 77 3.40 -2.32 -26.83
C GLY A 77 3.45 -3.84 -26.72
N THR A 78 2.46 -4.44 -26.07
CA THR A 78 2.40 -5.89 -25.85
C THR A 78 0.99 -6.45 -25.77
N ASP A 79 0.83 -7.71 -26.17
CA ASP A 79 -0.40 -8.52 -26.01
C ASP A 79 -0.29 -9.54 -24.86
N SER A 80 0.77 -9.47 -24.04
CA SER A 80 0.96 -10.36 -22.90
C SER A 80 0.00 -10.05 -21.74
N ILE A 81 -0.21 -11.03 -20.86
CA ILE A 81 -0.94 -10.82 -19.60
C ILE A 81 -0.01 -10.12 -18.60
N ILE A 82 -0.42 -8.94 -18.16
CA ILE A 82 0.34 -8.13 -17.21
C ILE A 82 -0.19 -8.28 -15.79
N GLY A 83 0.68 -8.68 -14.89
CA GLY A 83 0.47 -8.72 -13.45
C GLY A 83 1.17 -7.58 -12.73
N LEU A 84 0.66 -7.24 -11.54
CA LEU A 84 1.18 -6.18 -10.69
C LEU A 84 1.09 -6.59 -9.22
N LYS A 85 2.19 -6.39 -8.48
CA LYS A 85 2.19 -6.44 -7.03
C LYS A 85 2.43 -5.04 -6.48
N LEU A 86 1.52 -4.57 -5.63
CA LEU A 86 1.67 -3.34 -4.86
C LEU A 86 2.17 -3.70 -3.46
N ILE A 87 3.15 -2.98 -2.94
CA ILE A 87 3.77 -3.30 -1.65
C ILE A 87 3.89 -2.03 -0.80
N ASP A 88 3.58 -2.16 0.48
CA ASP A 88 3.68 -1.10 1.48
C ASP A 88 5.02 -1.13 2.23
N ALA A 89 5.26 -0.14 3.09
CA ALA A 89 6.54 -0.02 3.80
C ALA A 89 6.79 -1.13 4.84
N LEU A 90 5.76 -1.89 5.21
CA LEU A 90 5.86 -3.05 6.11
C LEU A 90 6.10 -4.35 5.35
N GLY A 91 6.01 -4.33 4.02
CA GLY A 91 6.19 -5.48 3.15
C GLY A 91 4.89 -6.25 2.86
N TYR A 92 3.74 -5.76 3.33
CA TYR A 92 2.45 -6.31 2.92
C TYR A 92 2.13 -5.87 1.49
N GLY A 93 1.41 -6.70 0.75
CA GLY A 93 1.13 -6.38 -0.65
C GLY A 93 -0.15 -6.97 -1.21
N LEU A 94 -0.68 -6.28 -2.21
CA LEU A 94 -1.79 -6.70 -3.06
C LEU A 94 -1.20 -7.30 -4.34
N TYR A 95 -1.58 -8.53 -4.66
CA TYR A 95 -1.13 -9.22 -5.87
C TYR A 95 -2.26 -9.33 -6.89
N ILE A 96 -2.02 -8.77 -8.06
CA ILE A 96 -2.94 -8.75 -9.20
C ILE A 96 -2.29 -9.56 -10.32
N THR A 97 -2.89 -10.68 -10.68
CA THR A 97 -2.33 -11.59 -11.70
C THR A 97 -2.61 -11.15 -13.13
N ASN A 98 -3.68 -10.39 -13.35
CA ASN A 98 -4.07 -9.83 -14.63
C ASN A 98 -4.74 -8.47 -14.40
N LEU A 99 -4.06 -7.39 -14.76
CA LEU A 99 -4.53 -6.02 -14.56
C LEU A 99 -5.81 -5.70 -15.33
N GLU A 100 -5.87 -6.11 -16.60
CA GLU A 100 -7.02 -5.89 -17.46
C GLU A 100 -8.28 -6.55 -16.88
N ALA A 101 -8.18 -7.84 -16.54
CA ALA A 101 -9.30 -8.59 -15.97
C ALA A 101 -9.67 -8.12 -14.55
N TRP A 102 -8.71 -7.61 -13.78
CA TRP A 102 -8.96 -7.12 -12.42
C TRP A 102 -9.71 -5.80 -12.39
N GLY A 103 -9.43 -4.88 -13.33
CA GLY A 103 -10.00 -3.54 -13.26
C GLY A 103 -9.80 -2.66 -14.47
N GLY A 104 -9.64 -3.20 -15.68
CA GLY A 104 -9.54 -2.40 -16.91
C GLY A 104 -10.67 -1.36 -17.00
N LEU A 105 -10.30 -0.08 -17.11
CA LEU A 105 -11.22 1.06 -17.06
C LEU A 105 -11.29 1.84 -18.39
N MET A 106 -10.83 1.24 -19.48
CA MET A 106 -10.90 1.84 -20.81
C MET A 106 -12.19 1.44 -21.53
N ASP A 107 -12.46 2.07 -22.68
CA ASP A 107 -13.66 1.80 -23.47
C ASP A 107 -13.76 0.31 -23.91
N PRO A 108 -14.97 -0.22 -24.14
CA PRO A 108 -15.14 -1.59 -24.60
C PRO A 108 -14.36 -1.88 -25.90
N GLY A 109 -13.57 -2.95 -25.89
CA GLY A 109 -12.74 -3.36 -27.03
C GLY A 109 -11.44 -2.57 -27.18
N HIS A 110 -11.08 -1.74 -26.20
CA HIS A 110 -9.76 -1.09 -26.12
C HIS A 110 -8.64 -2.14 -26.09
N ASN A 111 -7.60 -1.94 -26.90
CA ASN A 111 -6.40 -2.76 -26.82
C ASN A 111 -5.43 -2.15 -25.81
N TYR A 112 -5.25 -2.83 -24.67
CA TYR A 112 -4.41 -2.37 -23.59
C TYR A 112 -2.93 -2.50 -23.93
N PHE A 113 -2.09 -1.74 -23.21
CA PHE A 113 -0.63 -1.81 -23.27
C PHE A 113 -0.04 -1.50 -24.64
N GLU A 114 -0.76 -0.73 -25.45
CA GLU A 114 -0.30 -0.34 -26.77
C GLU A 114 0.68 0.83 -26.75
N ARG A 115 1.55 0.88 -27.77
CA ARG A 115 2.64 1.86 -27.86
C ARG A 115 2.12 3.30 -27.66
N GLY A 116 2.65 3.97 -26.64
CA GLY A 116 2.35 5.38 -26.35
C GLY A 116 1.04 5.62 -25.59
N ASN A 117 0.23 4.57 -25.38
CA ASN A 117 -1.04 4.68 -24.66
C ASN A 117 -0.82 4.89 -23.17
N LEU A 118 -1.80 5.57 -22.57
CA LEU A 118 -2.00 5.62 -21.13
C LEU A 118 -3.22 4.76 -20.82
N ASP A 119 -2.99 3.67 -20.09
CA ASP A 119 -4.03 2.73 -19.70
C ASP A 119 -4.35 2.89 -18.21
N ILE A 120 -5.63 2.79 -17.87
CA ILE A 120 -6.13 3.02 -16.52
C ILE A 120 -6.82 1.75 -16.04
N PHE A 121 -6.46 1.33 -14.83
CA PHE A 121 -7.05 0.20 -14.14
C PHE A 121 -7.55 0.66 -12.78
N SER A 122 -8.75 0.26 -12.36
CA SER A 122 -9.28 0.55 -11.03
C SER A 122 -10.01 -0.66 -10.46
N GLY A 123 -9.63 -1.05 -9.25
CA GLY A 123 -10.19 -2.22 -8.60
C GLY A 123 -10.15 -2.13 -7.08
N ARG A 124 -10.96 -2.96 -6.42
CA ARG A 124 -10.98 -3.09 -4.96
C ARG A 124 -10.02 -4.18 -4.51
N GLY A 125 -9.46 -3.98 -3.33
CA GLY A 125 -8.67 -4.98 -2.62
C GLY A 125 -8.53 -4.61 -1.14
N PRO A 126 -7.94 -5.49 -0.32
CA PRO A 126 -7.71 -5.19 1.09
C PRO A 126 -6.87 -3.92 1.25
N CYS A 127 -7.27 -3.03 2.15
CA CYS A 127 -6.44 -1.87 2.48
C CYS A 127 -5.08 -2.29 3.03
N LEU A 128 -4.01 -1.74 2.43
CA LEU A 128 -2.65 -1.82 2.98
C LEU A 128 -2.51 -0.90 4.19
N ASP A 129 -1.70 -1.30 5.17
CA ASP A 129 -1.49 -0.56 6.42
C ASP A 129 -0.70 0.74 6.21
N ARG A 130 0.14 0.78 5.16
CA ARG A 130 0.90 1.96 4.73
C ARG A 130 0.63 2.28 3.27
N PRO A 131 0.87 3.54 2.84
CA PRO A 131 0.88 3.88 1.42
C PRO A 131 1.76 2.94 0.61
N VAL A 132 1.33 2.65 -0.62
CA VAL A 132 2.14 1.89 -1.58
C VAL A 132 3.44 2.65 -1.82
N CYS A 133 4.55 1.96 -1.68
CA CYS A 133 5.89 2.52 -1.87
C CYS A 133 6.81 1.62 -2.70
N ALA A 134 6.35 0.41 -3.04
CA ALA A 134 7.05 -0.47 -3.96
C ALA A 134 6.06 -1.17 -4.89
N VAL A 135 6.54 -1.47 -6.10
CA VAL A 135 5.80 -2.20 -7.13
C VAL A 135 6.66 -3.30 -7.72
N ASN A 136 6.03 -4.39 -8.14
CA ASN A 136 6.63 -5.40 -9.00
C ASN A 136 5.66 -5.67 -10.15
N LEU A 137 6.11 -5.36 -11.35
CA LEU A 137 5.37 -5.55 -12.60
C LEU A 137 5.85 -6.84 -13.26
N THR A 138 4.93 -7.64 -13.77
CA THR A 138 5.26 -8.92 -14.43
C THR A 138 4.51 -9.03 -15.75
N SER A 139 5.16 -9.59 -16.76
CA SER A 139 4.56 -10.07 -18.00
C SER A 139 4.64 -11.59 -18.03
N ASP A 140 3.59 -12.25 -18.51
CA ASP A 140 3.63 -13.69 -18.76
C ASP A 140 4.38 -14.06 -20.06
N GLY A 141 4.75 -13.07 -20.87
CA GLY A 141 5.46 -13.23 -22.13
C GLY A 141 4.66 -13.94 -23.22
N SER A 142 3.33 -14.02 -23.09
CA SER A 142 2.46 -14.64 -24.10
C SER A 142 2.11 -13.66 -25.24
N GLY A 143 1.45 -14.20 -26.28
CA GLY A 143 1.00 -13.42 -27.42
C GLY A 143 2.11 -13.08 -28.44
N PRO A 144 1.73 -12.55 -29.61
CA PRO A 144 2.67 -11.89 -30.49
C PRO A 144 3.19 -10.60 -29.81
N HIS A 145 4.42 -10.19 -30.13
CA HIS A 145 5.01 -8.97 -29.56
C HIS A 145 5.02 -8.95 -28.01
N HIS A 146 5.58 -10.00 -27.41
CA HIS A 146 5.63 -10.18 -25.95
C HIS A 146 6.50 -9.15 -25.21
N GLY A 147 7.38 -8.45 -25.94
CA GLY A 147 8.26 -7.43 -25.36
C GLY A 147 7.54 -6.11 -25.15
N TRP A 148 7.55 -5.60 -23.91
CA TRP A 148 6.83 -4.40 -23.53
C TRP A 148 7.78 -3.31 -23.01
N TYR A 149 7.64 -2.07 -23.47
CA TYR A 149 8.43 -0.95 -22.96
C TYR A 149 7.58 -0.03 -22.11
N VAL A 150 7.89 0.02 -20.83
CA VAL A 150 7.08 0.75 -19.84
C VAL A 150 7.76 2.07 -19.53
N ASN A 151 7.02 3.17 -19.65
CA ASN A 151 7.51 4.51 -19.32
C ASN A 151 7.37 4.76 -17.81
N TYR A 152 6.14 4.73 -17.28
CA TYR A 152 5.91 4.86 -15.83
C TYR A 152 4.64 4.13 -15.39
N ILE A 153 4.56 3.91 -14.09
CA ILE A 153 3.35 3.45 -13.38
C ILE A 153 3.03 4.48 -12.31
N GLU A 154 1.79 4.92 -12.22
CA GLU A 154 1.29 5.71 -11.10
C GLU A 154 0.20 4.95 -10.36
N VAL A 155 0.32 4.87 -9.04
CA VAL A 155 -0.63 4.16 -8.19
C VAL A 155 -1.28 5.16 -7.25
N THR A 156 -2.61 5.18 -7.25
CA THR A 156 -3.43 5.88 -6.26
C THR A 156 -4.18 4.86 -5.41
N SER A 157 -4.19 5.03 -4.09
CA SER A 157 -4.97 4.21 -3.16
C SER A 157 -5.86 5.11 -2.31
N THR A 158 -7.12 4.73 -2.13
CA THR A 158 -8.10 5.45 -1.31
C THR A 158 -8.96 4.48 -0.51
N GLY A 159 -9.35 4.84 0.72
CA GLY A 159 -10.24 4.03 1.55
C GLY A 159 -11.05 4.90 2.51
N VAL A 160 -12.15 4.37 3.04
CA VAL A 160 -13.07 5.12 3.93
C VAL A 160 -12.36 5.62 5.20
N HIS A 161 -11.45 4.81 5.74
CA HIS A 161 -10.66 5.10 6.93
C HIS A 161 -9.15 5.11 6.67
N ALA A 162 -8.75 5.12 5.40
CA ALA A 162 -7.35 5.17 4.99
C ALA A 162 -7.08 6.51 4.29
N PRO A 163 -5.98 7.21 4.64
CA PRO A 163 -5.59 8.40 3.90
C PRO A 163 -5.35 8.01 2.44
N CYS A 164 -5.82 8.87 1.55
CA CYS A 164 -5.48 8.71 0.16
C CYS A 164 -3.96 8.84 -0.05
N SER A 165 -3.40 8.12 -1.01
CA SER A 165 -1.98 8.18 -1.36
C SER A 165 -1.81 8.02 -2.87
N GLN A 166 -0.80 8.70 -3.41
CA GLN A 166 -0.46 8.66 -4.83
C GLN A 166 1.06 8.60 -4.96
N LEU A 167 1.57 7.71 -5.81
CA LEU A 167 3.00 7.59 -6.07
C LEU A 167 3.24 7.12 -7.50
N GLN A 168 4.17 7.80 -8.18
CA GLN A 168 4.67 7.41 -9.49
C GLN A 168 6.02 6.68 -9.39
N PHE A 169 6.17 5.65 -10.19
CA PHE A 169 7.40 4.88 -10.43
C PHE A 169 7.81 5.07 -11.89
N THR A 170 8.93 5.74 -12.12
CA THR A 170 9.54 5.81 -13.45
C THR A 170 10.23 4.47 -13.74
N VAL A 171 9.88 3.85 -14.87
CA VAL A 171 10.35 2.51 -15.26
C VAL A 171 11.42 2.62 -16.34
N GLU A 172 11.04 3.14 -17.51
CA GLU A 172 11.89 3.35 -18.71
C GLU A 172 12.69 2.13 -19.17
N GLU A 173 12.09 0.93 -19.07
CA GLU A 173 12.76 -0.34 -19.32
C GLU A 173 11.88 -1.33 -20.10
N TRP A 174 12.52 -2.28 -20.78
CA TRP A 174 11.85 -3.40 -21.45
C TRP A 174 11.52 -4.52 -20.46
N LEU A 175 10.28 -4.99 -20.45
CA LEU A 175 9.91 -6.32 -19.97
C LEU A 175 9.85 -7.24 -21.19
N ALA A 176 10.95 -7.91 -21.50
CA ALA A 176 11.09 -8.74 -22.68
C ALA A 176 12.21 -9.77 -22.51
N THR A 177 12.14 -10.89 -23.23
CA THR A 177 13.23 -11.88 -23.26
C THR A 177 14.26 -11.63 -24.37
N ASP A 178 13.94 -10.76 -25.33
CA ASP A 178 14.74 -10.45 -26.52
C ASP A 178 15.31 -9.01 -26.51
N ARG A 179 15.02 -8.23 -25.47
CA ARG A 179 15.55 -6.88 -25.24
C ARG A 179 16.11 -6.78 -23.84
N SER A 180 17.26 -6.11 -23.68
CA SER A 180 17.85 -5.84 -22.36
C SER A 180 16.84 -5.14 -21.44
N PRO A 181 16.71 -5.58 -20.18
CA PRO A 181 17.58 -6.50 -19.44
C PRO A 181 17.26 -8.00 -19.57
N TYR A 182 16.47 -8.41 -20.56
CA TYR A 182 16.09 -9.81 -20.84
C TYR A 182 15.27 -10.44 -19.70
N GLN A 183 14.40 -9.64 -19.09
CA GLN A 183 13.53 -10.04 -17.98
C GLN A 183 12.08 -9.70 -18.32
N LEU A 184 11.14 -10.55 -17.92
CA LEU A 184 9.71 -10.30 -18.04
C LEU A 184 9.11 -9.66 -16.78
N TRP A 185 9.94 -9.03 -15.96
CA TRP A 185 9.49 -8.37 -14.75
C TRP A 185 10.39 -7.17 -14.44
N ALA A 186 9.85 -6.20 -13.71
CA ALA A 186 10.61 -5.09 -13.15
C ALA A 186 10.09 -4.76 -11.76
N ALA A 187 10.99 -4.40 -10.84
CA ALA A 187 10.63 -4.08 -9.46
C ALA A 187 11.25 -2.76 -9.02
N TYR A 188 10.43 -1.90 -8.44
CA TYR A 188 10.86 -0.59 -7.94
C TYR A 188 10.45 -0.46 -6.48
N ASN A 189 11.40 -0.08 -5.63
CA ASN A 189 11.18 0.03 -4.20
C ASN A 189 11.65 1.38 -3.68
N ASN A 190 10.68 2.24 -3.40
CA ASN A 190 10.86 3.57 -2.83
C ASN A 190 10.45 3.61 -1.35
N CYS A 191 10.30 2.45 -0.70
CA CYS A 191 9.85 2.39 0.68
C CYS A 191 10.91 2.98 1.63
N PRO A 192 10.48 3.78 2.62
CA PRO A 192 11.39 4.27 3.65
C PRO A 192 11.96 3.09 4.44
N LYS A 193 13.24 3.17 4.81
CA LYS A 193 13.88 2.14 5.66
C LYS A 193 13.33 2.24 7.09
N VAL A 194 12.24 1.52 7.36
CA VAL A 194 11.50 1.55 8.64
C VAL A 194 12.39 1.28 9.87
N LEU A 195 13.50 0.54 9.70
CA LEU A 195 14.45 0.21 10.78
C LEU A 195 15.48 1.30 11.08
N GLY A 196 15.73 2.24 10.17
CA GLY A 196 16.74 3.30 10.33
C GLY A 196 16.24 4.48 11.17
N GLU A 197 15.02 4.93 10.91
CA GLU A 197 14.43 6.09 11.61
C GLU A 197 14.01 5.77 13.05
N ALA A 198 13.54 4.55 13.33
CA ALA A 198 13.22 4.13 14.69
C ALA A 198 14.48 4.09 15.57
N ARG A 199 15.61 3.59 15.04
CA ARG A 199 16.90 3.58 15.73
C ARG A 199 17.49 4.98 15.89
N TYR A 200 17.42 5.83 14.86
CA TYR A 200 17.88 7.21 14.95
C TYR A 200 17.04 8.04 15.94
N LYS A 201 15.70 7.90 15.93
CA LYS A 201 14.82 8.58 16.91
C LYS A 201 14.97 8.04 18.33
N ALA A 202 15.21 6.74 18.51
CA ALA A 202 15.54 6.17 19.82
C ALA A 202 16.88 6.74 20.33
N GLN A 203 17.91 6.72 19.50
CA GLN A 203 19.23 7.25 19.84
C GLN A 203 19.22 8.76 20.13
N ILE A 204 18.44 9.56 19.39
CA ILE A 204 18.27 11.00 19.65
C ILE A 204 17.53 11.23 20.98
N ARG A 205 16.51 10.44 21.31
CA ARG A 205 15.79 10.54 22.59
C ARG A 205 16.68 10.16 23.77
N ASP A 206 17.55 9.17 23.62
CA ASP A 206 18.51 8.77 24.65
C ASP A 206 19.58 9.86 24.88
N VAL A 207 20.01 10.54 23.81
CA VAL A 207 20.98 11.66 23.90
C VAL A 207 20.34 12.91 24.52
N VAL A 208 19.10 13.24 24.16
CA VAL A 208 18.39 14.43 24.69
C VAL A 208 17.87 14.19 26.12
N GLY A 209 17.58 12.94 26.49
CA GLY A 209 17.12 12.55 27.84
C GLY A 209 18.20 12.57 28.93
N SER A 210 19.48 12.71 28.58
CA SER A 210 20.60 12.61 29.54
C SER A 210 20.97 13.92 30.25
N GLN A 211 20.35 15.06 29.93
CA GLN A 211 20.74 16.36 30.49
C GLN A 211 20.00 16.77 31.78
N ASN A 212 19.12 15.95 32.35
CA ASN A 212 18.46 16.27 33.63
C ASN A 212 17.97 15.04 34.42
N ARG A 213 18.89 14.24 35.00
CA ARG A 213 18.68 13.57 36.31
C ARG A 213 19.95 12.84 36.79
N PRO A 214 20.26 12.85 38.10
CA PRO A 214 21.39 12.13 38.65
C PRO A 214 21.05 10.64 38.85
N GLY A 215 21.90 9.77 38.29
CA GLY A 215 22.18 8.41 38.76
C GLY A 215 21.10 7.34 38.64
N SER A 216 21.23 6.44 37.66
CA SER A 216 21.12 5.00 37.91
C SER A 216 21.88 4.24 36.81
N GLY A 217 23.03 3.66 37.17
CA GLY A 217 23.87 2.92 36.24
C GLY A 217 23.24 1.58 35.86
N PHE A 218 23.25 1.27 34.57
CA PHE A 218 23.45 -0.08 34.05
C PHE A 218 24.10 0.04 32.67
N SER A 219 25.41 -0.22 32.61
CA SER A 219 26.14 -0.38 31.35
C SER A 219 26.04 -1.84 30.93
N VAL A 220 25.26 -2.15 29.90
CA VAL A 220 25.37 -3.45 29.23
C VAL A 220 26.59 -3.40 28.33
N LEU A 221 27.69 -4.00 28.80
CA LEU A 221 28.92 -4.23 28.06
C LEU A 221 28.62 -4.95 26.73
N ALA A 222 28.77 -4.25 25.61
CA ALA A 222 28.89 -4.88 24.30
C ALA A 222 30.20 -5.69 24.29
N ARG A 223 30.05 -7.01 24.18
CA ARG A 223 31.12 -8.00 24.15
C ARG A 223 32.11 -7.71 23.02
N LYS A 224 33.36 -7.46 23.40
CA LYS A 224 34.53 -7.34 22.52
C LYS A 224 34.63 -8.59 21.63
N ARG A 225 34.43 -8.46 20.32
CA ARG A 225 34.89 -9.46 19.34
C ARG A 225 36.38 -9.19 19.11
N SER A 226 37.22 -9.99 19.77
CA SER A 226 38.62 -10.14 19.39
C SER A 226 38.71 -10.61 17.94
N GLY A 227 39.56 -9.96 17.15
CA GLY A 227 39.98 -10.47 15.86
C GLY A 227 40.89 -11.68 16.01
N VAL A 228 40.87 -12.55 15.00
CA VAL A 228 41.96 -13.43 14.60
C VAL A 228 41.95 -13.41 13.07
N GLY A 229 43.09 -13.08 12.48
CA GLY A 229 43.30 -13.05 11.04
C GLY A 229 43.70 -14.40 10.46
N MET A 230 43.57 -14.49 9.14
CA MET A 230 44.56 -14.97 8.17
C MET A 230 44.10 -14.49 6.79
#